data_AF-A0A5M9U7B5-F1
#
_entry.id   AF-A0A5M9U7B5-F1
#
_cell.length_a   1.000
_cell.length_b   1.000
_cell.length_c   1.000
_cell.angle_alpha   90.00
_cell.angle_beta   90.00
_cell.angle_gamma   90.00
#
_symmetry.space_group_name_H-M   'P 1'
#
loop_
_entity.id
_entity.type
_entity.pdbx_description
1 polymer ?
#
loop_
_entity_poly.entity_id
_entity_poly.type
_entity_poly.pdbx_seq_one_letter_code
_entity_poly.pdbx_strand_id
1 'polypeptide(L)'
;MKITQRKLLALLESTFNPEGDIHFLAIAEKQIQVHEKERPVHQVRVALTFQEGDTLNLYYDGTDLFVLMGEDNIQFTLEKEWTDGPPTIEGSPIEFALGWVAELAEPFYVSPEALAAAETNNHPRYCNNPQGNSYQEESEK
;
A
#
# COMPACT_ATOMS: atom_id res chain seq x y z
N MET A 1 15.21 5.11 -7.07
CA MET A 1 14.24 4.18 -7.70
C MET A 1 14.92 3.35 -8.80
N LYS A 2 14.75 2.02 -8.78
CA LYS A 2 15.29 1.07 -9.78
C LYS A 2 14.54 1.17 -11.12
N ILE A 3 15.12 0.68 -12.23
CA ILE A 3 14.45 0.65 -13.54
C ILE A 3 13.13 -0.13 -13.47
N THR A 4 13.13 -1.29 -12.81
CA THR A 4 11.95 -2.14 -12.64
C THR A 4 10.83 -1.42 -11.89
N GLN A 5 11.16 -0.67 -10.83
CA GLN A 5 10.21 0.12 -10.05
C GLN A 5 9.59 1.26 -10.89
N ARG A 6 10.37 1.89 -11.79
CA ARG A 6 9.84 2.87 -12.75
C ARG A 6 8.85 2.24 -13.73
N LYS A 7 9.19 1.06 -14.26
CA LYS A 7 8.29 0.31 -15.15
C LYS A 7 7.00 -0.09 -14.42
N LEU A 8 7.10 -0.50 -13.15
CA LEU A 8 5.95 -0.86 -12.32
C LEU A 8 5.05 0.35 -12.08
N LEU A 9 5.62 1.49 -11.66
CA LEU A 9 4.85 2.72 -11.48
C LEU A 9 4.12 3.12 -12.77
N ALA A 10 4.80 3.08 -13.92
CA ALA A 10 4.18 3.38 -15.20
C ALA A 10 3.03 2.42 -15.55
N LEU A 11 3.18 1.13 -15.24
CA LEU A 11 2.09 0.15 -15.42
C LEU A 11 0.89 0.51 -14.54
N LEU A 12 1.12 0.80 -13.26
CA LEU A 12 0.07 1.16 -12.29
C LEU A 12 -0.68 2.42 -12.73
N GLU A 13 0.04 3.48 -13.11
CA GLU A 13 -0.56 4.71 -13.64
C GLU A 13 -1.43 4.45 -14.88
N SER A 14 -0.91 3.71 -15.86
CA SER A 14 -1.67 3.42 -17.08
C SER A 14 -2.90 2.52 -16.84
N THR A 15 -2.93 1.77 -15.75
CA THR A 15 -3.98 0.79 -15.46
C THR A 15 -5.07 1.38 -14.57
N PHE A 16 -4.67 2.04 -13.48
CA PHE A 16 -5.60 2.56 -12.48
C PHE A 16 -5.94 4.02 -12.68
N ASN A 17 -5.11 4.79 -13.39
CA ASN A 17 -5.29 6.22 -13.58
C ASN A 17 -5.47 6.63 -15.06
N PRO A 18 -6.35 5.97 -15.84
CA PRO A 18 -6.55 6.36 -17.24
C PRO A 18 -7.20 7.74 -17.38
N GLU A 19 -7.98 8.18 -16.37
CA GLU A 19 -8.73 9.45 -16.38
C GLU A 19 -8.01 10.59 -15.65
N GLY A 20 -6.94 10.30 -14.90
CA GLY A 20 -6.16 11.32 -14.17
C GLY A 20 -6.77 11.71 -12.81
N ASP A 21 -7.75 10.97 -12.33
CA ASP A 21 -8.48 11.19 -11.08
C ASP A 21 -8.00 10.31 -9.92
N ILE A 22 -7.08 9.36 -10.18
CA ILE A 22 -6.41 8.57 -9.15
C ILE A 22 -5.06 9.20 -8.80
N HIS A 23 -4.77 9.30 -7.52
CA HIS A 23 -3.48 9.73 -6.99
C HIS A 23 -2.87 8.63 -6.13
N PHE A 24 -1.69 8.14 -6.52
CA PHE A 24 -0.94 7.19 -5.69
C PHE A 24 -0.30 7.90 -4.51
N LEU A 25 -0.57 7.41 -3.30
CA LEU A 25 -0.01 7.96 -2.08
C LEU A 25 1.36 7.35 -1.76
N ALA A 26 1.44 6.01 -1.76
CA ALA A 26 2.66 5.28 -1.55
C ALA A 26 2.57 3.89 -2.17
N ILE A 27 3.73 3.35 -2.57
CA ILE A 27 3.83 2.01 -3.16
C ILE A 27 5.05 1.29 -2.62
N ALA A 28 4.84 0.07 -2.15
CA ALA A 28 5.88 -0.88 -1.76
C ALA A 28 5.81 -2.12 -2.63
N GLU A 29 6.95 -2.80 -2.77
CA GLU A 29 7.06 -4.04 -3.52
C GLU A 29 7.95 -5.02 -2.76
N LYS A 30 7.51 -6.28 -2.75
CA LYS A 30 8.25 -7.39 -2.17
C LYS A 30 8.15 -8.61 -3.08
N GLN A 31 9.29 -9.13 -3.49
CA GLN A 31 9.35 -10.42 -4.16
C GLN A 31 8.89 -11.53 -3.21
N ILE A 32 7.94 -12.35 -3.67
CA ILE A 32 7.46 -13.55 -2.99
C ILE A 32 7.90 -14.80 -3.76
N GLN A 33 8.25 -15.86 -3.04
CA GLN A 33 8.58 -17.15 -3.67
C GLN A 33 7.30 -17.95 -3.86
N VAL A 34 6.88 -18.14 -5.11
CA VAL A 34 5.74 -18.99 -5.43
C VAL A 34 6.19 -20.41 -5.76
N HIS A 35 7.32 -20.64 -6.46
CA HIS A 35 8.04 -21.93 -6.56
C HIS A 35 9.43 -21.78 -7.22
N GLU A 36 10.39 -22.68 -6.92
CA GLU A 36 11.80 -22.63 -7.40
C GLU A 36 11.99 -22.66 -8.93
N LYS A 37 10.96 -23.04 -9.69
CA LYS A 37 11.02 -23.18 -11.16
C LYS A 37 10.18 -22.15 -11.93
N GLU A 38 9.48 -21.26 -11.24
CA GLU A 38 8.61 -20.26 -11.85
C GLU A 38 9.23 -18.86 -11.81
N ARG A 39 8.72 -17.97 -12.66
CA ARG A 39 9.14 -16.57 -12.68
C ARG A 39 8.83 -15.93 -11.31
N PRO A 40 9.70 -15.06 -10.78
CA PRO A 40 9.45 -14.43 -9.49
C PRO A 40 8.14 -13.62 -9.55
N VAL A 41 7.26 -13.88 -8.58
CA VAL A 41 6.06 -13.09 -8.34
C VAL A 41 6.41 -12.00 -7.34
N HIS A 42 5.89 -10.80 -7.55
CA HIS A 42 6.08 -9.67 -6.66
C HIS A 42 4.73 -9.24 -6.12
N GLN A 43 4.62 -9.15 -4.80
CA GLN A 43 3.51 -8.49 -4.12
C GLN A 43 3.79 -6.99 -4.14
N VAL A 44 2.81 -6.22 -4.56
CA VAL A 44 2.86 -4.77 -4.69
C VAL A 44 1.73 -4.18 -3.87
N ARG A 45 2.06 -3.48 -2.80
CA ARG A 45 1.07 -2.79 -1.96
C ARG A 45 0.93 -1.37 -2.43
N VAL A 46 -0.29 -0.97 -2.79
CA VAL A 46 -0.62 0.38 -3.25
C VAL A 46 -1.59 1.03 -2.27
N ALA A 47 -1.29 2.25 -1.85
CA ALA A 47 -2.27 3.15 -1.27
C ALA A 47 -2.57 4.25 -2.30
N LEU A 48 -3.84 4.50 -2.55
CA LEU A 48 -4.31 5.47 -3.52
C LEU A 48 -5.48 6.26 -2.97
N THR A 49 -5.73 7.41 -3.57
CA THR A 49 -6.88 8.26 -3.26
C THR A 49 -7.41 8.88 -4.55
N PHE A 50 -8.55 9.55 -4.46
CA PHE A 50 -9.12 10.30 -5.56
C PHE A 50 -8.68 11.76 -5.50
N GLN A 51 -8.48 12.34 -6.66
CA GLN A 51 -8.23 13.77 -6.85
C GLN A 51 -9.37 14.38 -7.66
N GLU A 52 -10.01 15.41 -7.10
CA GLU A 52 -11.02 16.20 -7.80
C GLU A 52 -10.45 17.61 -8.07
N GLY A 53 -10.05 17.83 -9.33
CA GLY A 53 -9.36 19.07 -9.72
C GLY A 53 -8.02 19.21 -8.99
N ASP A 54 -7.85 20.27 -8.21
CA ASP A 54 -6.64 20.52 -7.41
C ASP A 54 -6.75 20.01 -5.96
N THR A 55 -7.85 19.31 -5.62
CA THR A 55 -8.11 18.85 -4.25
C THR A 55 -7.96 17.34 -4.14
N LEU A 56 -7.09 16.91 -3.22
CA LEU A 56 -6.92 15.51 -2.87
C LEU A 56 -7.95 15.10 -1.82
N ASN A 57 -8.53 13.90 -1.95
CA ASN A 57 -9.38 13.33 -0.92
C ASN A 57 -8.56 13.02 0.35
N LEU A 58 -9.14 13.31 1.51
CA LEU A 58 -8.54 13.11 2.84
C LEU A 58 -8.64 11.66 3.33
N TYR A 59 -9.06 10.74 2.46
CA TYR A 59 -9.13 9.32 2.74
C TYR A 59 -8.48 8.52 1.60
N TYR A 60 -7.92 7.37 1.92
CA TYR A 60 -7.26 6.47 0.98
C TYR A 60 -7.91 5.09 1.00
N ASP A 61 -7.83 4.43 -0.14
CA ASP A 61 -8.07 3.02 -0.31
C ASP A 61 -6.73 2.31 -0.57
N GLY A 62 -6.63 1.07 -0.12
CA GLY A 62 -5.39 0.29 -0.18
C GLY A 62 -5.63 -1.13 -0.66
N THR A 63 -4.77 -1.63 -1.54
CA THR A 63 -4.84 -3.02 -2.00
C THR A 63 -3.46 -3.60 -2.26
N ASP A 64 -3.40 -4.94 -2.29
CA ASP A 64 -2.23 -5.70 -2.70
C ASP A 64 -2.47 -6.28 -4.09
N LEU A 65 -1.50 -6.05 -4.98
CA LEU A 65 -1.47 -6.53 -6.35
C LEU A 65 -0.32 -7.52 -6.52
N PHE A 66 -0.44 -8.44 -7.46
CA PHE A 66 0.62 -9.39 -7.77
C PHE A 66 1.06 -9.21 -9.21
N VAL A 67 2.36 -9.10 -9.42
CA VAL A 67 2.94 -8.90 -10.74
C VAL A 67 4.09 -9.87 -10.99
N LEU A 68 4.21 -10.29 -12.25
CA LEU A 68 5.41 -10.94 -12.76
C LEU A 68 6.34 -9.86 -13.31
N MET A 69 7.59 -9.86 -12.86
CA MET A 69 8.62 -8.95 -13.35
C MET A 69 9.67 -9.72 -14.14
N GLY A 70 9.66 -9.54 -15.46
CA GLY A 70 10.72 -9.97 -16.36
C GLY A 70 11.71 -8.84 -16.67
N GLU A 71 12.79 -9.15 -17.38
CA GLU A 71 13.78 -8.15 -17.82
C GLU A 71 13.12 -7.06 -18.69
N ASP A 72 12.23 -7.49 -19.59
CA ASP A 72 11.59 -6.59 -20.56
C ASP A 72 10.18 -6.15 -20.16
N ASN A 73 9.41 -7.00 -19.48
CA ASN A 73 7.99 -6.79 -19.21
C ASN A 73 7.60 -6.92 -17.73
N ILE A 74 6.58 -6.16 -17.32
CA ILE A 74 5.87 -6.32 -16.06
C ILE A 74 4.40 -6.57 -16.41
N GLN A 75 3.80 -7.59 -15.82
CA GLN A 75 2.43 -7.98 -16.10
C GLN A 75 1.72 -8.35 -14.80
N PHE A 76 0.46 -7.95 -14.65
CA PHE A 76 -0.38 -8.46 -13.57
C PHE A 76 -0.55 -9.98 -13.72
N THR A 77 -0.51 -10.69 -12.59
CA THR A 77 -0.95 -12.09 -12.55
C THR A 77 -2.43 -12.15 -12.19
N LEU A 78 -3.14 -13.14 -12.76
CA LEU A 78 -4.62 -13.19 -12.82
C LEU A 78 -5.28 -13.29 -11.45
N GLU A 79 -6.50 -12.73 -11.34
CA GLU A 79 -7.31 -12.65 -10.11
C GLU A 79 -7.57 -13.98 -9.38
N LYS A 80 -7.52 -15.11 -10.10
CA LYS A 80 -7.64 -16.44 -9.50
C LYS A 80 -6.48 -16.79 -8.55
N GLU A 81 -5.39 -16.03 -8.61
CA GLU A 81 -4.25 -16.09 -7.67
C GLU A 81 -4.40 -15.06 -6.55
N TRP A 82 -5.40 -14.16 -6.62
CA TRP A 82 -5.73 -13.20 -5.57
C TRP A 82 -6.66 -13.91 -4.57
N THR A 83 -6.09 -14.49 -3.53
CA THR A 83 -6.87 -15.21 -2.50
C THR A 83 -7.83 -14.32 -1.70
N ASP A 84 -7.62 -13.00 -1.67
CA ASP A 84 -8.24 -12.12 -0.66
C ASP A 84 -9.14 -10.99 -1.19
N GLY A 85 -9.42 -10.93 -2.49
CA GLY A 85 -10.48 -10.07 -3.03
C GLY A 85 -10.20 -8.54 -3.03
N PRO A 86 -11.23 -7.68 -2.86
CA PRO A 86 -11.21 -6.22 -3.10
C PRO A 86 -10.24 -5.44 -2.17
N PRO A 87 -10.18 -4.08 -2.21
CA PRO A 87 -9.25 -3.32 -1.38
C PRO A 87 -9.22 -3.80 0.07
N THR A 88 -8.00 -4.00 0.58
CA THR A 88 -7.76 -4.38 1.98
C THR A 88 -8.11 -3.24 2.93
N ILE A 89 -8.05 -2.00 2.43
CA ILE A 89 -8.42 -0.79 3.15
C ILE A 89 -9.38 0.01 2.28
N GLU A 90 -10.47 0.47 2.89
CA GLU A 90 -11.45 1.38 2.28
C GLU A 90 -11.63 2.60 3.20
N GLY A 91 -11.44 3.81 2.66
CA GLY A 91 -11.79 5.08 3.31
C GLY A 91 -11.00 5.41 4.58
N SER A 92 -9.72 5.05 4.68
CA SER A 92 -8.89 5.37 5.85
C SER A 92 -8.20 6.73 5.73
N PRO A 93 -7.92 7.47 6.82
CA PRO A 93 -7.22 8.76 6.71
C PRO A 93 -5.84 8.66 6.05
N ILE A 94 -5.52 9.60 5.15
CA ILE A 94 -4.29 9.60 4.32
C ILE A 94 -3.01 9.52 5.17
N GLU A 95 -2.99 10.07 6.38
CA GLU A 95 -1.81 10.00 7.25
C GLU A 95 -1.35 8.59 7.60
N PHE A 96 -2.24 7.59 7.50
CA PHE A 96 -1.91 6.20 7.77
C PHE A 96 -1.43 5.43 6.53
N ALA A 97 -1.59 6.00 5.33
CA ALA A 97 -1.25 5.34 4.07
C ALA A 97 0.22 4.91 4.02
N LEU A 98 1.13 5.82 4.36
CA LEU A 98 2.57 5.54 4.33
C LEU A 98 2.95 4.42 5.32
N GLY A 99 2.39 4.45 6.52
CA GLY A 99 2.63 3.43 7.55
C GLY A 99 2.18 2.05 7.09
N TRP A 100 0.95 1.94 6.58
CA TRP A 100 0.39 0.68 6.12
C TRP A 100 1.13 0.09 4.91
N VAL A 101 1.54 0.95 3.95
CA VAL A 101 2.35 0.52 2.80
C VAL A 101 3.72 0.01 3.27
N ALA A 102 4.33 0.67 4.26
CA ALA A 102 5.63 0.29 4.82
C ALA A 102 5.62 -1.05 5.58
N GLU A 103 4.45 -1.56 6.00
CA GLU A 103 4.33 -2.89 6.60
C GLU A 103 4.71 -4.02 5.62
N LEU A 104 4.56 -3.80 4.30
CA LEU A 104 4.97 -4.79 3.30
C LEU A 104 6.51 -4.80 3.13
N ALA A 105 7.06 -3.63 2.81
CA ALA A 105 8.48 -3.37 2.54
C ALA A 105 8.73 -1.85 2.52
N GLU A 106 10.00 -1.43 2.48
CA GLU A 106 10.35 -0.02 2.27
C GLU A 106 9.67 0.53 1.00
N PRO A 107 8.82 1.58 1.10
CA PRO A 107 8.14 2.14 -0.06
C PRO A 107 9.16 2.67 -1.07
N PHE A 108 9.03 2.24 -2.33
CA PHE A 108 9.91 2.74 -3.39
C PHE A 108 9.37 4.04 -4.03
N TYR A 109 8.10 4.34 -3.78
CA TYR A 109 7.40 5.53 -4.19
C TYR A 109 6.57 6.07 -3.03
N VAL A 110 6.67 7.37 -2.78
CA VAL A 110 5.88 8.13 -1.80
C VAL A 110 5.59 9.49 -2.42
N SER A 111 4.32 9.89 -2.45
CA SER A 111 3.90 11.21 -2.91
C SER A 111 4.25 12.29 -1.87
N PRO A 112 4.47 13.55 -2.29
CA PRO A 112 4.66 14.67 -1.36
C PRO A 112 3.50 14.82 -0.37
N GLU A 113 2.27 14.57 -0.81
CA GLU A 113 1.05 14.69 0.00
C GLU A 113 1.01 13.63 1.10
N ALA A 114 1.32 12.37 0.78
CA ALA A 114 1.40 11.30 1.77
C ALA A 114 2.50 11.56 2.80
N LEU A 115 3.65 12.07 2.36
CA LEU A 115 4.74 12.43 3.26
C LEU A 115 4.33 13.57 4.21
N ALA A 116 3.75 14.65 3.67
CA ALA A 116 3.29 15.79 4.46
C ALA A 116 2.20 15.37 5.46
N ALA A 117 1.24 14.55 5.05
CA ALA A 117 0.18 14.07 5.92
C ALA A 117 0.72 13.20 7.07
N ALA A 118 1.68 12.32 6.79
CA ALA A 118 2.35 11.53 7.82
C ALA A 118 3.14 12.42 8.81
N GLU A 119 3.82 13.45 8.32
CA GLU A 119 4.60 14.37 9.15
C GLU A 119 3.72 15.24 10.07
N THR A 120 2.60 15.76 9.56
CA THR A 120 1.65 16.56 10.35
C THR A 120 0.98 15.76 11.47
N ASN A 121 0.87 14.43 11.31
CA ASN A 121 0.27 13.52 12.29
C ASN A 121 1.27 12.84 13.23
N ASN A 122 2.51 13.34 13.34
CA ASN A 122 3.42 13.03 14.47
C ASN A 122 2.90 13.54 15.84
N HIS A 123 1.59 13.65 16.01
CA HIS A 123 0.92 13.85 17.29
C HIS A 123 0.92 12.51 18.07
N PRO A 124 1.20 12.46 19.38
CA PRO A 124 1.65 11.24 20.07
C PRO A 124 0.59 10.16 20.31
N ARG A 125 -0.54 10.14 19.59
CA ARG A 125 -1.66 9.25 19.94
C ARG A 125 -1.39 7.77 19.69
N TYR A 126 -0.36 7.42 18.91
CA TYR A 126 0.00 6.02 18.67
C TYR A 126 1.53 5.76 18.67
N CYS A 127 2.28 6.51 19.48
CA CYS A 127 3.64 6.10 19.85
C CYS A 127 3.54 5.06 20.99
N ASN A 128 3.73 3.78 20.66
CA ASN A 128 4.06 2.68 21.60
C ASN A 128 3.28 2.59 22.92
N ASN A 129 2.30 1.69 23.00
CA ASN A 129 1.94 1.03 24.27
C ASN A 129 2.02 -0.49 24.16
N PRO A 130 3.17 -1.12 24.43
CA PRO A 130 3.21 -2.54 24.78
C PRO A 130 2.94 -2.69 26.28
N GLN A 131 1.76 -2.27 26.75
CA GLN A 131 1.34 -2.56 28.13
C GLN A 131 -0.15 -2.33 28.31
N GLY A 132 -0.86 -3.43 28.60
CA GLY A 132 -2.26 -3.37 29.00
C GLY A 132 -3.02 -4.62 28.61
N ASN A 133 -2.71 -5.75 29.25
CA ASN A 133 -3.67 -6.83 29.50
C ASN A 133 -3.19 -7.64 30.71
N SER A 134 -3.19 -7.01 31.89
CA SER A 134 -3.35 -7.74 33.14
C SER A 134 -4.85 -7.84 33.40
N TYR A 135 -5.40 -9.02 33.16
CA TYR A 135 -6.74 -9.39 33.59
C TYR A 135 -6.84 -9.20 35.12
N GLN A 136 -7.73 -8.32 35.57
CA GLN A 136 -8.20 -8.34 36.95
C GLN A 136 -9.36 -9.33 37.03
N GLU A 137 -9.17 -10.42 37.74
CA GLU A 137 -10.25 -11.26 38.27
C GLU A 137 -11.10 -10.40 39.22
N GLU A 138 -12.35 -10.14 38.85
CA GLU A 138 -13.37 -9.71 39.80
C GLU A 138 -13.78 -10.92 40.65
N SER A 139 -13.34 -10.92 41.90
CA SER A 139 -13.96 -11.72 42.95
C SER A 139 -15.22 -10.99 43.44
N GLU A 140 -16.40 -11.45 43.04
CA GLU A 140 -17.65 -11.11 43.71
C GLU A 140 -17.99 -12.17 44.78
N LYS A 141 -17.92 -11.71 46.03
CA LYS A 141 -18.65 -12.12 47.26
C LYS A 141 -18.96 -13.58 47.56
#